data_AF-A0A511HI20-F1
#
_entry.id   AF-A0A511HI20-F1
#
_cell.length_a   1.000
_cell.length_b   1.000
_cell.length_c   1.000
_cell.angle_alpha   90.00
_cell.angle_beta   90.00
_cell.angle_gamma   90.00
#
_symmetry.space_group_name_H-M   'P 1'
#
loop_
_entity.id
_entity.type
_entity.pdbx_description
1 polymer ?
#
loop_
_entity_poly.entity_id
_entity_poly.type
_entity_poly.pdbx_seq_one_letter_code
_entity_poly.pdbx_strand_id
1 'polypeptide(L)'
;MGKVDTVRRLHGLIDEAQEHVTLISPYVSIEKLRDIERKIRQALEREVAVTLVIREGDESTRGPSQQGVELLVSLMQAGMRLFVVRDLHAKLYCSERHALITSLNLIESSFNNSIEVGICISAGRAEYVRISEFIESEITPHRKEVPFKPATEPRRRSATPVPRHATQGFCIRCRDAIGFNPERPYCDSDFNVWRRYSDPTYEDNHCHHCGMDFAASKNKPLCRKCYGMLR
;
A
#
# COMPACT_ATOMS: atom_id res chain seq x y z
N MET A 1 -7.37 15.74 -25.69
CA MET A 1 -8.13 16.22 -24.51
C MET A 1 -7.16 16.78 -23.49
N GLY A 2 -7.56 17.80 -22.72
CA GLY A 2 -6.75 18.35 -21.63
C GLY A 2 -6.95 17.57 -20.31
N LYS A 3 -6.33 18.04 -19.22
CA LYS A 3 -6.36 17.40 -17.89
C LYS A 3 -7.76 17.05 -17.38
N VAL A 4 -8.67 18.03 -17.32
CA VAL A 4 -10.01 17.85 -16.74
C VAL A 4 -10.78 16.75 -17.47
N ASP A 5 -10.74 16.75 -18.80
CA ASP A 5 -11.41 15.75 -19.62
C ASP A 5 -10.73 14.38 -19.52
N THR A 6 -9.40 14.36 -19.43
CA THR A 6 -8.62 13.12 -19.25
C THR A 6 -8.97 12.43 -17.94
N VAL A 7 -8.99 13.18 -16.83
CA VAL A 7 -9.39 12.67 -15.51
C VAL A 7 -10.85 12.21 -15.53
N ARG A 8 -11.76 13.01 -16.13
CA ARG A 8 -13.17 12.61 -16.28
C ARG A 8 -13.31 11.29 -17.06
N ARG A 9 -12.54 11.12 -18.14
CA ARG A 9 -12.56 9.89 -18.94
C ARG A 9 -11.98 8.70 -18.19
N LEU A 10 -10.94 8.88 -17.39
CA LEU A 10 -10.44 7.83 -16.50
C LEU A 10 -11.51 7.38 -15.48
N HIS A 11 -12.20 8.33 -14.84
CA HIS A 11 -13.29 7.99 -13.93
C HIS A 11 -14.42 7.21 -14.65
N GLY A 12 -14.88 7.71 -15.80
CA GLY A 12 -15.91 7.05 -16.59
C GLY A 12 -15.50 5.65 -17.05
N LEU A 13 -14.24 5.47 -17.45
CA LEU A 13 -13.70 4.17 -17.85
C LEU A 13 -13.85 3.10 -16.75
N ILE A 14 -13.61 3.46 -15.49
CA ILE A 14 -13.74 2.53 -14.35
C ILE A 14 -15.21 2.32 -13.97
N ASP A 15 -16.04 3.37 -14.01
CA ASP A 15 -17.47 3.27 -13.67
C ASP A 15 -18.26 2.44 -14.70
N GLU A 16 -17.97 2.65 -15.98
CA GLU A 16 -18.73 2.07 -17.09
C GLU A 16 -18.32 0.64 -17.43
N ALA A 17 -17.20 0.16 -16.89
CA ALA A 17 -16.69 -1.18 -17.13
C ALA A 17 -17.61 -2.26 -16.54
N GLN A 18 -17.81 -3.31 -17.33
CA GLN A 18 -18.64 -4.46 -17.01
C GLN A 18 -17.87 -5.79 -17.04
N GLU A 19 -16.75 -5.87 -17.77
CA GLU A 19 -15.98 -7.11 -17.90
C GLU A 19 -14.59 -6.96 -17.32
N HIS A 20 -13.83 -5.95 -17.74
CA HIS A 20 -12.47 -5.76 -17.26
C HIS A 20 -12.05 -4.29 -17.20
N VAL A 21 -11.09 -3.99 -16.33
CA VAL A 21 -10.35 -2.73 -16.30
C VAL A 21 -8.87 -3.06 -16.14
N THR A 22 -8.04 -2.59 -17.07
CA THR A 22 -6.59 -2.65 -16.95
C THR A 22 -6.04 -1.23 -16.78
N LEU A 23 -5.35 -0.99 -15.67
CA LEU A 23 -4.70 0.27 -15.35
C LEU A 23 -3.19 0.10 -15.47
N ILE A 24 -2.57 0.74 -16.45
CA ILE A 24 -1.12 0.69 -16.67
C ILE A 24 -0.55 2.06 -16.34
N SER A 25 0.23 2.15 -15.28
CA SER A 25 0.82 3.41 -14.82
C SER A 25 2.12 3.16 -14.08
N PRO A 26 3.25 3.78 -14.48
CA PRO A 26 4.54 3.52 -13.86
C PRO A 26 4.61 4.03 -12.41
N TYR A 27 3.89 5.11 -12.11
CA TYR A 27 3.87 5.72 -10.77
C TYR A 27 2.45 5.72 -10.23
N VAL A 28 2.28 5.19 -9.02
CA VAL A 28 0.98 5.06 -8.37
C VAL A 28 1.04 5.57 -6.93
N SER A 29 0.00 6.32 -6.53
CA SER A 29 -0.27 6.76 -5.17
C SER A 29 -1.78 6.84 -4.97
N ILE A 30 -2.45 5.70 -5.15
CA ILE A 30 -3.92 5.58 -5.12
C ILE A 30 -4.47 6.00 -3.75
N GLU A 31 -3.70 5.89 -2.67
CA GLU A 31 -4.07 6.32 -1.33
C GLU A 31 -4.35 7.83 -1.22
N LYS A 32 -3.86 8.60 -2.19
CA LYS A 32 -4.12 10.04 -2.34
C LYS A 32 -5.24 10.34 -3.33
N LEU A 33 -5.75 9.34 -4.05
CA LEU A 33 -6.77 9.45 -5.08
C LEU A 33 -8.05 8.73 -4.64
N ARG A 34 -8.70 9.23 -3.57
CA ARG A 34 -9.86 8.58 -2.94
C ARG A 34 -10.99 8.23 -3.91
N ASP A 35 -11.24 9.08 -4.91
CA ASP A 35 -12.28 8.82 -5.91
C ASP A 35 -11.90 7.67 -6.86
N ILE A 36 -10.61 7.51 -7.18
CA ILE A 36 -10.11 6.37 -7.98
C ILE A 36 -10.18 5.10 -7.13
N GLU A 37 -9.73 5.14 -5.88
CA GLU A 37 -9.84 4.01 -4.95
C GLU A 37 -11.30 3.52 -4.85
N ARG A 38 -12.25 4.41 -4.56
CA ARG A 38 -13.67 4.08 -4.43
C ARG A 38 -14.20 3.39 -5.69
N LYS A 39 -13.84 3.90 -6.88
CA LYS A 39 -14.31 3.36 -8.15
C LYS A 39 -13.71 1.98 -8.45
N ILE A 40 -12.44 1.76 -8.12
CA ILE A 40 -11.82 0.44 -8.21
C ILE A 40 -12.56 -0.56 -7.33
N ARG A 41 -12.85 -0.21 -6.06
CA ARG A 41 -13.62 -1.07 -5.15
C ARG A 41 -15.01 -1.39 -5.71
N GLN A 42 -15.72 -0.37 -6.20
CA GLN A 42 -17.03 -0.56 -6.82
C GLN A 42 -16.97 -1.44 -8.07
N ALA A 43 -15.90 -1.38 -8.87
CA ALA A 43 -15.72 -2.26 -10.01
C ALA A 43 -15.50 -3.71 -9.56
N LEU A 44 -14.67 -3.94 -8.53
CA LEU A 44 -14.47 -5.26 -7.92
C LEU A 44 -15.76 -5.83 -7.32
N GLU A 45 -16.58 -5.01 -6.65
CA GLU A 45 -17.90 -5.41 -6.13
C GLU A 45 -18.88 -5.82 -7.23
N ARG A 46 -18.73 -5.27 -8.45
CA ARG A 46 -19.48 -5.67 -9.64
C ARG A 46 -18.86 -6.86 -10.37
N GLU A 47 -17.89 -7.54 -9.76
CA GLU A 47 -17.14 -8.67 -10.34
C GLU A 47 -16.38 -8.33 -11.64
N VAL A 48 -16.09 -7.04 -11.87
CA VAL A 48 -15.25 -6.61 -13.00
C VAL A 48 -13.81 -7.02 -12.73
N ALA A 49 -13.15 -7.64 -13.72
CA ALA A 49 -11.74 -8.04 -13.59
C ALA A 49 -10.82 -6.81 -13.60
N VAL A 50 -10.39 -6.35 -12.42
CA VAL A 50 -9.47 -5.21 -12.30
C VAL A 50 -8.02 -5.66 -12.23
N THR A 51 -7.21 -5.16 -13.16
CA THR A 51 -5.77 -5.39 -13.23
C THR A 51 -5.02 -4.07 -13.13
N LEU A 52 -4.04 -3.99 -12.24
CA LEU A 52 -3.11 -2.87 -12.11
C LEU A 52 -1.71 -3.34 -12.53
N VAL A 53 -1.08 -2.60 -13.45
CA VAL A 53 0.29 -2.84 -13.91
C VAL A 53 1.14 -1.61 -13.59
N ILE A 54 2.19 -1.81 -12.79
CA ILE A 54 3.09 -0.74 -12.34
C ILE A 54 4.54 -1.01 -12.74
N ARG A 55 5.39 0.01 -12.65
CA ARG A 55 6.82 -0.16 -12.86
C ARG A 55 7.40 -1.01 -11.72
N GLU A 56 8.23 -1.99 -12.05
CA GLU A 56 9.02 -2.72 -11.05
C GLU A 56 9.97 -1.72 -10.36
N GLY A 57 9.94 -1.70 -9.03
CA GLY A 57 10.81 -0.81 -8.26
C GLY A 57 12.28 -1.18 -8.44
N ASP A 58 13.12 -0.16 -8.53
CA ASP A 58 14.58 -0.23 -8.53
C ASP A 58 15.15 0.74 -7.49
N GLU A 59 16.47 0.73 -7.28
CA GLU A 59 17.14 1.62 -6.31
C GLU A 59 16.89 3.12 -6.57
N SER A 60 16.52 3.49 -7.80
CA SER A 60 16.27 4.87 -8.22
C SER A 60 14.80 5.30 -8.07
N THR A 61 13.88 4.37 -7.86
CA THR A 61 12.45 4.65 -7.71
C THR A 61 12.03 4.58 -6.25
N ARG A 62 11.53 5.70 -5.72
CA ARG A 62 10.83 5.68 -4.43
C ARG A 62 9.58 4.82 -4.58
N GLY A 63 9.57 3.67 -3.90
CA GLY A 63 8.41 2.79 -3.84
C GLY A 63 7.19 3.47 -3.20
N PRO A 64 6.01 2.83 -3.27
CA PRO A 64 4.79 3.34 -2.66
C PRO A 64 4.98 3.60 -1.15
N SER A 65 4.24 4.59 -0.63
CA SER A 65 4.20 4.85 0.81
C SER A 65 3.68 3.62 1.56
N GLN A 66 3.92 3.50 2.86
CA GLN A 66 3.37 2.37 3.64
C GLN A 66 1.83 2.30 3.51
N GLN A 67 1.15 3.46 3.50
CA GLN A 67 -0.29 3.55 3.25
C GLN A 67 -0.66 3.07 1.85
N GLY A 68 0.13 3.41 0.84
CA GLY A 68 -0.04 2.91 -0.52
C GLY A 68 0.12 1.39 -0.61
N VAL A 69 1.10 0.81 0.09
CA VAL A 69 1.28 -0.65 0.16
C VAL A 69 0.06 -1.32 0.83
N GLU A 70 -0.37 -0.82 1.99
CA GLU A 70 -1.54 -1.34 2.71
C GLU A 70 -2.81 -1.26 1.86
N LEU A 71 -3.00 -0.15 1.12
CA LEU A 71 -4.12 0.00 0.21
C LEU A 71 -4.05 -1.00 -0.95
N LEU A 72 -2.90 -1.15 -1.60
CA LEU A 72 -2.73 -2.11 -2.70
C LEU A 72 -3.02 -3.54 -2.23
N VAL A 73 -2.56 -3.92 -1.03
CA VAL A 73 -2.87 -5.21 -0.41
C VAL A 73 -4.37 -5.36 -0.16
N SER A 74 -5.05 -4.32 0.34
CA SER A 74 -6.51 -4.33 0.52
C SER A 74 -7.27 -4.48 -0.79
N LEU A 75 -6.81 -3.86 -1.88
CA LEU A 75 -7.43 -4.02 -3.20
C LEU A 75 -7.17 -5.41 -3.78
N MET A 76 -5.97 -5.98 -3.56
CA MET A 76 -5.67 -7.36 -3.95
C MET A 76 -6.53 -8.37 -3.18
N GLN A 77 -6.79 -8.14 -1.89
CA GLN A 77 -7.73 -8.93 -1.10
C GLN A 77 -9.15 -8.90 -1.66
N ALA A 78 -9.55 -7.75 -2.21
CA ALA A 78 -10.85 -7.57 -2.87
C ALA A 78 -10.89 -8.14 -4.31
N GLY A 79 -9.81 -8.76 -4.80
CA GLY A 79 -9.76 -9.43 -6.10
C GLY A 79 -8.98 -8.69 -7.20
N MET A 80 -8.39 -7.53 -6.90
CA MET A 80 -7.55 -6.82 -7.88
C MET A 80 -6.26 -7.60 -8.16
N ARG A 81 -5.90 -7.76 -9.42
CA ARG A 81 -4.62 -8.34 -9.82
C ARG A 81 -3.55 -7.25 -9.93
N LEU A 82 -2.38 -7.50 -9.39
CA LEU A 82 -1.25 -6.57 -9.45
C LEU A 82 -0.08 -7.20 -10.20
N PHE A 83 0.45 -6.48 -11.17
CA PHE A 83 1.65 -6.86 -11.92
C PHE A 83 2.70 -5.76 -11.89
N VAL A 84 3.96 -6.16 -11.99
CA VAL A 84 5.10 -5.26 -12.15
C VAL A 84 5.82 -5.53 -13.47
N VAL A 85 6.30 -4.48 -14.13
CA VAL A 85 7.06 -4.54 -15.40
C VAL A 85 8.30 -3.66 -15.29
N ARG A 86 9.48 -4.17 -15.66
CA ARG A 86 10.73 -3.38 -15.70
C ARG A 86 10.60 -2.27 -16.74
N ASP A 87 11.12 -1.09 -16.42
CA ASP A 87 11.17 0.06 -17.33
C ASP A 87 9.84 0.47 -17.95
N LEU A 88 8.73 0.15 -17.26
CA LEU A 88 7.42 0.64 -17.64
C LEU A 88 7.41 2.18 -17.60
N HIS A 89 6.97 2.79 -18.69
CA HIS A 89 6.72 4.24 -18.77
C HIS A 89 5.40 4.59 -19.47
N ALA A 90 4.76 3.62 -20.12
CA ALA A 90 3.46 3.79 -20.74
C ALA A 90 2.41 4.14 -19.66
N LYS A 91 1.53 5.10 -19.97
CA LYS A 91 0.30 5.29 -19.21
C LYS A 91 -0.89 5.04 -20.12
N LEU A 92 -1.60 3.97 -19.79
CA LEU A 92 -2.66 3.43 -20.62
C LEU A 92 -3.71 2.83 -19.68
N TYR A 93 -4.94 3.26 -19.84
CA TYR A 93 -6.07 2.73 -19.08
C TYR A 93 -7.07 2.17 -20.07
N CYS A 94 -7.52 0.93 -19.92
CA CYS A 94 -8.49 0.34 -20.82
C CYS A 94 -9.54 -0.51 -20.09
N SER A 95 -10.75 -0.51 -20.62
CA SER A 95 -11.83 -1.45 -20.31
C SER A 95 -12.34 -2.05 -21.61
N GLU A 96 -13.30 -2.99 -21.55
CA GLU A 96 -13.89 -3.61 -22.74
C GLU A 96 -14.58 -2.59 -23.68
N ARG A 97 -14.85 -1.37 -23.19
CA ARG A 97 -15.56 -0.31 -23.91
C ARG A 97 -14.66 0.78 -24.46
N HIS A 98 -13.57 1.10 -23.75
CA HIS A 98 -12.75 2.28 -24.06
C HIS A 98 -11.30 2.08 -23.66
N ALA A 99 -10.38 2.70 -24.41
CA ALA A 99 -8.98 2.86 -24.06
C ALA A 99 -8.60 4.35 -23.96
N LEU A 100 -7.79 4.71 -22.98
CA LEU A 100 -7.27 6.04 -22.73
C LEU A 100 -5.74 6.00 -22.74
N ILE A 101 -5.15 6.53 -23.80
CA ILE A 101 -3.72 6.82 -23.89
C ILE A 101 -3.49 8.22 -23.32
N THR A 102 -2.55 8.39 -22.39
CA THR A 102 -2.36 9.67 -21.71
C THR A 102 -0.95 9.86 -21.14
N SER A 103 -0.62 11.10 -20.78
CA SER A 103 0.53 11.44 -19.92
C SER A 103 0.25 11.31 -18.41
N LEU A 104 -1.02 11.13 -18.02
CA LEU A 104 -1.48 11.13 -16.63
C LEU A 104 -1.05 9.85 -15.89
N ASN A 105 -0.22 9.99 -14.85
CA ASN A 105 0.04 8.93 -13.88
C ASN A 105 -1.04 8.87 -12.80
N LEU A 106 -1.17 7.74 -12.09
CA LEU A 106 -2.07 7.59 -10.94
C LEU A 106 -1.48 8.18 -9.65
N ILE A 107 -1.05 9.45 -9.68
CA ILE A 107 -0.53 10.19 -8.53
C ILE A 107 -1.22 11.56 -8.40
N GLU A 108 -1.33 12.06 -7.18
CA GLU A 108 -2.00 13.33 -6.86
C GLU A 108 -1.44 14.54 -7.64
N SER A 109 -0.11 14.62 -7.79
CA SER A 109 0.53 15.72 -8.52
C SER A 109 0.13 15.76 -10.00
N SER A 110 -0.05 14.61 -10.65
CA SER A 110 -0.55 14.52 -12.02
C SER A 110 -1.99 15.01 -12.14
N PHE A 111 -2.84 14.70 -11.16
CA PHE A 111 -4.25 15.12 -11.17
C PHE A 111 -4.41 16.62 -10.90
N ASN A 112 -3.57 17.20 -10.04
CA ASN A 112 -3.76 18.57 -9.56
C ASN A 112 -2.86 19.58 -10.28
N ASN A 113 -1.58 19.26 -10.50
CA ASN A 113 -0.54 20.26 -10.80
C ASN A 113 0.01 20.15 -12.24
N SER A 114 -0.06 18.98 -12.87
CA SER A 114 0.49 18.76 -14.20
C SER A 114 -0.38 19.34 -15.32
N ILE A 115 0.26 19.65 -16.45
CA ILE A 115 -0.41 19.83 -17.75
C ILE A 115 -0.47 18.44 -18.38
N GLU A 116 -1.67 17.95 -18.63
CA GLU A 116 -1.91 16.57 -19.05
C GLU A 116 -2.64 16.53 -20.39
N VAL A 117 -2.29 15.54 -21.21
CA VAL A 117 -2.94 15.24 -22.48
C VAL A 117 -3.46 13.81 -22.48
N GLY A 118 -4.62 13.61 -23.08
CA GLY A 118 -5.21 12.28 -23.27
C GLY A 118 -5.98 12.16 -24.57
N ILE A 119 -6.04 10.93 -25.08
CA ILE A 119 -6.89 10.51 -26.20
C ILE A 119 -7.68 9.29 -25.74
N CYS A 120 -9.01 9.36 -25.85
CA CYS A 120 -9.92 8.25 -25.56
C CYS A 120 -10.38 7.64 -26.88
N ILE A 121 -10.34 6.31 -26.96
CA ILE A 121 -10.69 5.51 -28.12
C ILE A 121 -11.76 4.51 -27.68
N SER A 122 -12.89 4.47 -28.37
CA SER A 122 -13.95 3.48 -28.11
C SER A 122 -13.63 2.11 -28.73
N ALA A 123 -14.12 1.05 -28.08
CA ALA A 123 -14.17 -0.29 -28.64
C ALA A 123 -14.93 -0.27 -29.98
N GLY A 124 -14.38 -0.96 -30.98
CA GLY A 124 -14.86 -0.93 -32.37
C GLY A 124 -14.02 -0.07 -33.32
N ARG A 125 -13.04 0.68 -32.81
CA ARG A 125 -12.03 1.39 -33.61
C ARG A 125 -10.82 0.50 -33.87
N ALA A 126 -10.19 0.63 -35.04
CA ALA A 126 -8.94 -0.10 -35.34
C ALA A 126 -7.81 0.28 -34.38
N GLU A 127 -7.79 1.53 -33.89
CA GLU A 127 -6.87 2.00 -32.87
C GLU A 127 -7.00 1.21 -31.56
N TYR A 128 -8.21 0.83 -31.17
CA TYR A 128 -8.44 0.05 -29.96
C TYR A 128 -7.82 -1.34 -30.08
N VAL A 129 -7.96 -1.99 -31.25
CA VAL A 129 -7.34 -3.30 -31.52
C VAL A 129 -5.82 -3.21 -31.38
N ARG A 130 -5.19 -2.19 -31.97
CA ARG A 130 -3.73 -1.97 -31.86
C ARG A 130 -3.28 -1.75 -30.41
N ILE A 131 -4.10 -1.10 -29.59
CA ILE A 131 -3.82 -0.90 -28.16
C ILE A 131 -3.86 -2.23 -27.42
N SER A 132 -4.86 -3.07 -27.68
CA SER A 132 -4.94 -4.40 -27.08
C SER A 132 -3.77 -5.29 -27.51
N GLU A 133 -3.40 -5.26 -28.79
CA GLU A 133 -2.22 -5.96 -29.31
C GLU A 133 -0.93 -5.48 -28.62
N PHE A 134 -0.76 -4.17 -28.43
CA PHE A 134 0.38 -3.61 -27.69
C PHE A 134 0.44 -4.11 -26.25
N ILE A 135 -0.70 -4.19 -25.54
CA ILE A 135 -0.72 -4.74 -24.18
C ILE A 135 -0.25 -6.20 -24.21
N GLU A 136 -0.74 -7.00 -25.16
CA GLU A 136 -0.41 -8.42 -25.23
C GLU A 136 1.00 -8.71 -25.75
N SER A 137 1.58 -7.89 -26.63
CA SER A 137 2.93 -8.10 -27.16
C SER A 137 4.01 -7.44 -26.32
N GLU A 138 3.76 -6.25 -25.75
CA GLU A 138 4.80 -5.44 -25.10
C GLU A 138 4.71 -5.41 -23.58
N ILE A 139 3.53 -5.68 -22.99
CA ILE A 139 3.33 -5.60 -21.54
C ILE A 139 3.19 -7.00 -20.94
N THR A 140 2.29 -7.83 -21.48
CA THR A 140 2.00 -9.18 -21.01
C THR A 140 3.24 -10.06 -20.86
N PRO A 141 4.19 -10.12 -21.81
CA PRO A 141 5.33 -11.04 -21.70
C PRO A 141 6.34 -10.63 -20.62
N HIS A 142 6.36 -9.34 -20.24
CA HIS A 142 7.34 -8.78 -19.32
C HIS A 142 6.80 -8.59 -17.91
N ARG A 143 5.52 -8.89 -17.68
CA ARG A 143 4.87 -8.70 -16.38
C ARG A 143 5.20 -9.84 -15.42
N LYS A 144 5.44 -9.49 -14.17
CA LYS A 144 5.52 -10.43 -13.05
C LYS A 144 4.31 -10.19 -12.14
N GLU A 145 3.54 -11.23 -11.87
CA GLU A 145 2.43 -11.14 -10.93
C GLU A 145 2.98 -10.94 -9.51
N VAL A 146 2.41 -9.99 -8.79
CA VAL A 146 2.71 -9.81 -7.37
C VAL A 146 1.82 -10.80 -6.60
N PRO A 147 2.38 -11.86 -6.00
CA PRO A 147 1.57 -12.86 -5.35
C PRO A 147 0.87 -12.25 -4.14
N PHE A 148 -0.45 -12.35 -4.09
CA PHE A 148 -1.18 -12.12 -2.85
C PHE A 148 -0.87 -13.28 -1.90
N LYS A 149 0.01 -13.04 -0.92
CA LYS A 149 0.10 -13.92 0.25
C LYS A 149 -0.92 -13.37 1.25
N PRO A 150 -2.07 -14.03 1.46
CA PRO A 150 -2.87 -13.69 2.62
C PRO A 150 -1.93 -13.75 3.81
N ALA A 151 -1.96 -12.71 4.66
CA ALA A 151 -1.42 -12.85 5.99
C ALA A 151 -2.12 -14.09 6.53
N THR A 152 -1.37 -15.20 6.69
CA THR A 152 -1.82 -16.33 7.47
C THR A 152 -2.44 -15.71 8.71
N GLU A 153 -3.71 -16.03 8.99
CA GLU A 153 -4.32 -15.74 10.28
C GLU A 153 -3.24 -15.92 11.34
N PRO A 154 -3.12 -15.02 12.33
CA PRO A 154 -2.19 -15.27 13.41
C PRO A 154 -2.55 -16.65 13.93
N ARG A 155 -1.72 -17.66 13.60
CA ARG A 155 -1.89 -19.02 14.09
C ARG A 155 -2.07 -18.80 15.57
N ARG A 156 -3.25 -19.14 16.11
CA ARG A 156 -3.41 -19.36 17.54
C ARG A 156 -2.24 -20.27 17.87
N ARG A 157 -1.19 -19.71 18.48
CA ARG A 157 0.04 -20.45 18.75
C ARG A 157 -0.39 -21.53 19.73
N SER A 158 -0.60 -22.74 19.21
CA SER A 158 -0.61 -23.93 20.01
C SER A 158 0.68 -23.89 20.82
N ALA A 159 0.50 -23.89 22.14
CA ALA A 159 1.56 -23.88 23.10
C ALA A 159 2.55 -25.01 22.75
N THR A 160 3.73 -24.62 22.29
CA THR A 160 4.92 -25.46 22.36
C THR A 160 5.84 -24.84 23.40
N PRO A 161 6.41 -25.64 24.30
CA PRO A 161 7.02 -25.14 25.52
C PRO A 161 8.31 -24.40 25.17
N VAL A 162 8.33 -23.10 25.46
CA VAL A 162 9.49 -22.24 25.25
C VAL A 162 10.56 -22.59 26.31
N PRO A 163 11.83 -22.76 25.93
CA PRO A 163 12.92 -22.89 26.89
C PRO A 163 12.97 -21.66 27.80
N ARG A 164 13.16 -21.90 29.09
CA ARG A 164 13.23 -20.89 30.15
C ARG A 164 14.44 -19.98 29.93
N HIS A 165 14.26 -18.69 30.23
CA HIS A 165 15.27 -17.61 30.31
C HIS A 165 15.41 -16.63 29.13
N ALA A 166 14.29 -16.08 28.63
CA ALA A 166 14.29 -14.72 28.09
C ALA A 166 13.25 -13.91 28.88
N THR A 167 13.70 -12.94 29.67
CA THR A 167 12.88 -12.12 30.57
C THR A 167 11.80 -11.40 29.77
N GLN A 168 10.54 -11.61 30.15
CA GLN A 168 9.37 -10.96 29.57
C GLN A 168 9.37 -9.47 29.93
N GLY A 169 9.07 -8.61 28.95
CA GLY A 169 8.87 -7.16 29.11
C GLY A 169 7.48 -6.71 28.64
N PHE A 170 7.20 -5.42 28.71
CA PHE A 170 5.91 -4.82 28.37
C PHE A 170 6.07 -3.57 27.52
N CYS A 171 5.20 -3.35 26.53
CA CYS A 171 5.18 -2.11 25.78
C CYS A 171 4.88 -0.93 26.71
N ILE A 172 5.68 0.13 26.63
CA ILE A 172 5.50 1.29 27.53
C ILE A 172 4.24 2.12 27.26
N ARG A 173 3.58 1.91 26.10
CA ARG A 173 2.35 2.60 25.71
C ARG A 173 1.09 1.76 25.94
N CYS A 174 1.00 0.56 25.34
CA CYS A 174 -0.19 -0.28 25.43
C CYS A 174 -0.13 -1.39 26.48
N ARG A 175 1.01 -1.60 27.15
CA ARG A 175 1.26 -2.69 28.12
C ARG A 175 1.31 -4.10 27.51
N ASP A 176 1.26 -4.28 26.19
CA ASP A 176 1.38 -5.60 25.57
C ASP A 176 2.69 -6.30 25.96
N ALA A 177 2.63 -7.61 26.19
CA ALA A 177 3.80 -8.40 26.51
C ALA A 177 4.74 -8.51 25.29
N ILE A 178 5.98 -8.07 25.45
CA ILE A 178 7.04 -8.09 24.43
C ILE A 178 8.34 -8.63 25.03
N GLY A 179 9.37 -8.83 24.20
CA GLY A 179 10.70 -9.16 24.72
C GLY A 179 11.27 -8.00 25.53
N PHE A 180 11.89 -8.28 26.68
CA PHE A 180 12.54 -7.24 27.46
C PHE A 180 13.80 -6.72 26.74
N ASN A 181 13.72 -5.50 26.22
CA ASN A 181 14.82 -4.74 25.63
C ASN A 181 14.58 -3.23 25.87
N PRO A 182 15.29 -2.60 26.83
CA PRO A 182 15.17 -1.17 27.10
C PRO A 182 15.46 -0.25 25.91
N GLU A 183 16.22 -0.68 24.90
CA GLU A 183 16.46 0.09 23.67
C GLU A 183 15.26 0.03 22.70
N ARG A 184 14.39 -0.98 22.87
CA ARG A 184 13.19 -1.21 22.06
C ARG A 184 11.95 -1.39 22.98
N PRO A 185 11.52 -0.35 23.70
CA PRO A 185 10.50 -0.47 24.74
C PRO A 185 9.05 -0.49 24.20
N TYR A 186 8.87 -0.50 22.88
CA TYR A 186 7.57 -0.46 22.21
C TYR A 186 7.30 -1.77 21.47
N CYS A 187 6.03 -2.17 21.37
CA CYS A 187 5.59 -3.15 20.38
C CYS A 187 5.63 -2.54 18.96
N ASP A 188 5.53 -3.37 17.92
CA ASP A 188 5.67 -2.91 16.54
C ASP A 188 4.59 -1.87 16.16
N SER A 189 3.36 -2.02 16.66
CA SER A 189 2.28 -1.05 16.41
C SER A 189 2.56 0.30 17.05
N ASP A 190 2.92 0.33 18.34
CA ASP A 190 3.16 1.59 19.06
C ASP A 190 4.47 2.26 18.65
N PHE A 191 5.50 1.49 18.30
CA PHE A 191 6.73 2.04 17.73
C PHE A 191 6.46 2.78 16.42
N ASN A 192 5.56 2.26 15.59
CA ASN A 192 5.15 2.89 14.34
C ASN A 192 4.38 4.20 14.53
N VAL A 193 3.71 4.38 15.67
CA VAL A 193 3.11 5.66 16.06
C VAL A 193 4.17 6.59 16.64
N TRP A 194 4.97 6.12 17.59
CA TRP A 194 6.02 6.90 18.24
C TRP A 194 7.03 7.46 17.22
N ARG A 195 7.47 6.67 16.24
CA ARG A 195 8.46 7.09 15.22
C ARG A 195 8.01 8.24 14.33
N ARG A 196 6.72 8.57 14.27
CA ARG A 196 6.18 9.72 13.51
C ARG A 196 6.59 11.04 14.14
N TYR A 197 6.66 11.06 15.46
CA TYR A 197 7.07 12.21 16.25
C TYR A 197 8.55 12.11 16.64
N SER A 198 9.02 10.87 16.85
CA SER A 198 10.41 10.51 17.16
C SER A 198 10.99 11.29 18.35
N ASP A 199 10.13 11.72 19.27
CA ASP A 199 10.51 12.41 20.52
C ASP A 199 10.83 11.37 21.60
N PRO A 200 12.11 11.17 21.96
CA PRO A 200 12.52 10.14 22.91
C PRO A 200 12.25 10.53 24.37
N THR A 201 11.80 11.76 24.61
CA THR A 201 11.43 12.28 25.93
C THR A 201 9.93 12.25 26.19
N TYR A 202 9.11 12.03 25.15
CA TYR A 202 7.67 11.87 25.27
C TYR A 202 7.32 10.77 26.30
N GLU A 203 6.47 11.11 27.26
CA GLU A 203 6.07 10.23 28.35
C GLU A 203 4.84 9.42 27.95
N ASP A 204 5.02 8.09 27.90
CA ASP A 204 4.00 7.06 27.85
C ASP A 204 3.75 6.50 29.28
N ASN A 205 2.94 5.44 29.39
CA ASN A 205 2.19 5.17 30.62
C ASN A 205 2.69 4.00 31.48
N HIS A 206 3.58 3.12 30.97
CA HIS A 206 3.90 1.87 31.66
C HIS A 206 5.40 1.56 31.70
N CYS A 207 5.85 0.91 32.77
CA CYS A 207 7.22 0.41 32.91
C CYS A 207 7.48 -0.80 32.01
N HIS A 208 8.59 -0.76 31.24
CA HIS A 208 8.95 -1.83 30.31
C HIS A 208 9.27 -3.17 30.97
N HIS A 209 9.69 -3.19 32.24
CA HIS A 209 10.03 -4.43 32.95
C HIS A 209 8.84 -5.03 33.70
N CYS A 210 8.11 -4.23 34.49
CA CYS A 210 7.04 -4.75 35.36
C CYS A 210 5.63 -4.48 34.84
N GLY A 211 5.47 -3.66 33.79
CA GLY A 211 4.17 -3.32 33.21
C GLY A 211 3.24 -2.52 34.12
N MET A 212 3.74 -2.01 35.26
CA MET A 212 2.98 -1.11 36.14
C MET A 212 3.01 0.31 35.60
N ASP A 213 2.00 1.10 35.98
CA ASP A 213 1.89 2.51 35.60
C ASP A 213 3.11 3.30 36.05
N PHE A 214 3.71 4.01 35.10
CA PHE A 214 4.92 4.79 35.26
C PHE A 214 5.07 5.70 34.05
N ALA A 215 5.37 6.99 34.27
CA ALA A 215 5.67 7.94 33.19
C ALA A 215 6.98 7.55 32.49
N ALA A 216 6.87 6.64 31.53
CA ALA A 216 7.97 6.00 30.85
C ALA A 216 8.22 6.68 29.52
N SER A 217 9.46 7.02 29.20
CA SER A 217 9.82 7.50 27.87
C SER A 217 10.78 6.53 27.19
N LYS A 218 11.03 6.71 25.89
CA LYS A 218 12.05 5.90 25.19
C LYS A 218 13.42 5.96 25.89
N ASN A 219 13.80 7.13 26.39
CA ASN A 219 15.05 7.32 27.13
C ASN A 219 14.99 6.80 28.58
N LYS A 220 13.79 6.69 29.17
CA LYS A 220 13.57 6.22 30.54
C LYS A 220 12.43 5.19 30.57
N PRO A 221 12.65 3.98 30.03
CA PRO A 221 11.56 3.00 29.89
C PRO A 221 11.26 2.24 31.19
N LEU A 222 12.01 2.48 32.28
CA LEU A 222 11.96 1.70 33.51
C LEU A 222 11.65 2.58 34.72
N CYS A 223 10.75 2.08 35.59
CA CYS A 223 10.52 2.71 36.89
C CYS A 223 11.76 2.59 37.78
N ARG A 224 11.88 3.45 38.79
CA ARG A 224 13.06 3.51 39.69
C ARG A 224 13.42 2.16 40.32
N LYS A 225 12.42 1.37 40.72
CA LYS A 225 12.62 0.02 41.28
C LYS A 225 13.21 -0.94 40.24
N CYS A 226 12.65 -0.97 39.03
CA CYS A 226 13.14 -1.88 37.96
C CYS A 226 14.51 -1.46 37.43
N TYR A 227 14.77 -0.16 37.32
CA TYR A 227 16.09 0.34 36.94
C TYR A 227 17.17 -0.05 37.96
N GLY A 228 16.85 -0.03 39.26
CA GLY A 228 17.78 -0.45 40.33
C GLY A 228 18.03 -1.96 40.40
N MET A 229 17.12 -2.79 39.90
CA MET A 229 17.28 -4.26 39.87
C MET A 229 18.14 -4.76 38.69
N LEU A 230 18.34 -3.91 37.67
CA LEU A 230 19.06 -4.23 36.44
C LEU A 230 20.46 -3.60 36.37
N ARG A 231 20.91 -3.02 37.49
CA ARG A 231 22.26 -2.50 37.69
C ARG A 231 23.11 -3.47 38.49
#